data_AF-A0A914DVM3-F1
#
_entry.id   AF-A0A914DVM3-F1
#
_cell.length_a   1.000
_cell.length_b   1.000
_cell.length_c   1.000
_cell.angle_alpha   90.00
_cell.angle_beta   90.00
_cell.angle_gamma   90.00
#
_symmetry.space_group_name_H-M   'P 1'
#
loop_
_entity.id
_entity.type
_entity.pdbx_description
1 polymer ?
#
loop_
_entity_poly.entity_id
_entity_poly.type
_entity_poly.pdbx_seq_one_letter_code
_entity_poly.pdbx_strand_id
1 'polypeptide(L)' 'MPEIMKIRVAQNLNPLDYAIWSILEAQVNAEAHNSVESLKQAITEAFENLDQGMINRAIDDWPRRLDAVIALNGGQFE' A
#
# COMPACT_ATOMS: atom_id res chain seq x y z
N MET A 1 -23.49 -5.00 -2.83
CA MET A 1 -22.90 -3.71 -3.25
C MET A 1 -22.22 -2.89 -2.15
N PRO A 2 -22.70 -2.78 -0.90
CA PRO A 2 -22.06 -1.89 0.09
C PRO A 2 -20.67 -2.35 0.57
N GLU A 3 -20.39 -3.66 0.57
CA GLU A 3 -19.07 -4.17 0.99
C GLU A 3 -17.96 -3.88 -0.02
N ILE A 4 -18.28 -3.95 -1.32
CA ILE A 4 -17.31 -3.65 -2.39
C ILE A 4 -16.87 -2.18 -2.32
N MET A 5 -17.79 -1.27 -1.99
CA MET A 5 -17.46 0.15 -1.81
C MET A 5 -16.58 0.37 -0.57
N LYS A 6 -16.83 -0.34 0.54
CA LYS A 6 -15.99 -0.28 1.75
C LYS A 6 -14.57 -0.78 1.49
N ILE A 7 -14.40 -1.89 0.77
CA ILE A 7 -13.08 -2.44 0.42
C ILE A 7 -12.30 -1.45 -0.45
N ARG A 8 -12.96 -0.79 -1.41
CA ARG A 8 -12.31 0.16 -2.32
C ARG A 8 -11.91 1.47 -1.65
N VAL A 9 -12.74 2.01 -0.76
CA VAL A 9 -12.39 3.19 0.05
C VAL A 9 -11.22 2.86 0.99
N ALA A 10 -11.19 1.64 1.55
CA ALA A 10 -10.09 1.19 2.36
C ALA A 10 -8.77 1.17 1.58
N GLN A 11 -8.75 0.69 0.33
CA GLN A 11 -7.54 0.71 -0.51
C GLN A 11 -7.02 2.13 -0.79
N ASN A 12 -7.91 3.08 -1.06
CA ASN A 12 -7.50 4.46 -1.35
C ASN A 12 -6.94 5.20 -0.12
N LEU A 13 -7.28 4.75 1.09
CA LEU A 13 -6.91 5.38 2.35
C LEU A 13 -5.97 4.55 3.22
N ASN A 14 -5.65 3.30 2.84
CA ASN A 14 -4.69 2.49 3.57
C ASN A 14 -3.29 2.73 2.97
N PRO A 15 -2.36 3.35 3.72
CA PRO A 15 -0.99 3.59 3.24
C PRO A 15 -0.27 2.32 2.81
N LEU A 16 -0.64 1.18 3.41
CA LEU A 16 -0.13 -0.11 2.99
C LEU A 16 -0.53 -0.43 1.54
N ASP A 17 -1.79 -0.20 1.19
CA ASP A 17 -2.35 -0.56 -0.12
C ASP A 17 -1.96 0.43 -1.22
N TYR A 18 -2.00 1.74 -0.96
CA TYR A 18 -1.75 2.74 -2.01
C TYR A 18 -0.28 3.11 -2.21
N ALA A 19 0.63 2.73 -1.31
CA ALA A 19 2.04 3.11 -1.39
C ALA A 19 3.01 1.99 -0.99
N ILE A 20 2.90 1.47 0.24
CA ILE A 20 3.95 0.60 0.77
C ILE A 20 4.02 -0.74 0.04
N TRP A 21 2.88 -1.33 -0.35
CA TRP A 21 2.86 -2.61 -1.06
C TRP A 21 3.60 -2.56 -2.39
N SER A 22 3.43 -1.51 -3.19
CA SER A 22 4.12 -1.38 -4.49
C SER A 22 5.64 -1.24 -4.33
N ILE A 23 6.09 -0.62 -3.24
CA ILE A 23 7.52 -0.51 -2.90
C ILE A 23 8.08 -1.89 -2.55
N LEU A 24 7.41 -2.62 -1.66
CA LEU A 24 7.83 -3.96 -1.25
C LEU A 24 7.81 -4.92 -2.44
N GLU A 25 6.77 -4.87 -3.26
CA GLU A 25 6.64 -5.68 -4.46
C GLU A 25 7.80 -5.44 -5.43
N ALA A 26 8.18 -4.18 -5.67
CA ALA A 26 9.30 -3.84 -6.54
C ALA A 26 10.65 -4.33 -5.99
N GLN A 27 10.85 -4.29 -4.66
CA GLN A 27 12.09 -4.76 -4.02
C GLN A 27 12.18 -6.28 -4.01
N VAL A 28 11.11 -6.95 -3.58
CA VAL A 28 11.07 -8.41 -3.43
C VAL A 28 11.15 -9.08 -4.80
N ASN A 29 10.38 -8.61 -5.78
CA ASN A 29 10.38 -9.20 -7.13
C ASN A 29 11.61 -8.83 -7.97
N ALA A 30 12.57 -8.08 -7.43
CA ALA A 30 13.87 -7.88 -8.08
C ALA A 30 14.69 -9.19 -8.12
N GLU A 31 14.37 -10.14 -7.24
CA GLU A 31 15.00 -11.45 -7.16
C GLU A 31 13.97 -12.58 -7.39
N ALA A 32 14.44 -13.73 -7.90
CA ALA A 32 13.59 -14.88 -8.10
C ALA A 32 13.50 -15.72 -6.80
N HIS A 33 12.27 -16.04 -6.38
CA HIS A 33 12.02 -16.90 -5.22
C HIS A 33 11.70 -18.33 -5.66
N ASN A 34 12.33 -19.32 -5.02
CA ASN A 34 12.16 -20.73 -5.34
C ASN A 34 11.13 -21.44 -4.44
N SER A 35 10.58 -20.75 -3.44
CA SER A 35 9.56 -21.27 -2.54
C SER A 35 8.70 -20.13 -1.97
N VAL A 36 7.53 -20.50 -1.46
CA VAL A 36 6.64 -19.57 -0.75
C VAL A 36 7.31 -19.07 0.54
N GLU A 37 8.10 -19.92 1.19
CA GLU A 37 8.87 -19.58 2.40
C GLU A 37 9.94 -18.53 2.10
N SER A 38 10.68 -18.68 1.00
CA SER A 38 11.66 -17.69 0.55
C SER A 38 10.99 -16.34 0.25
N LEU A 39 9.83 -16.36 -0.42
CA LEU A 39 9.07 -15.14 -0.70
C LEU A 39 8.58 -14.45 0.58
N LYS A 40 8.03 -15.22 1.53
CA LYS A 40 7.57 -14.67 2.83
C LYS A 40 8.72 -14.03 3.59
N GLN A 41 9.88 -14.70 3.64
CA GLN A 41 11.07 -14.17 4.29
C GLN A 41 11.52 -12.86 3.63
N ALA A 42 11.61 -12.83 2.29
CA ALA A 42 11.99 -11.62 1.56
C ALA A 42 11.04 -10.45 1.81
N ILE A 43 9.73 -10.69 1.86
CA ILE A 43 8.73 -9.66 2.20
C ILE A 43 8.95 -9.14 3.63
N THR A 44 9.17 -10.04 4.60
CA THR A 44 9.43 -9.65 5.99
C THR A 44 10.69 -8.81 6.10
N GLU A 45 11.79 -9.24 5.48
CA GLU A 45 13.06 -8.51 5.49
C GLU A 45 12.94 -7.15 4.79
N ALA A 46 12.23 -7.07 3.65
CA ALA A 46 11.99 -5.80 2.96
C ALA A 46 11.15 -4.83 3.81
N PHE A 47 10.15 -5.36 4.52
CA PHE A 47 9.31 -4.56 5.42
C PHE A 47 10.11 -4.05 6.64
N GLU A 48 10.92 -4.90 7.26
CA GLU A 48 11.75 -4.53 8.42
C GLU A 48 12.81 -3.48 8.07
N ASN A 49 13.31 -3.49 6.82
CA ASN A 49 14.28 -2.53 6.32
C ASN A 49 13.66 -1.35 5.56
N LEU A 50 12.33 -1.21 5.60
CA LEU A 50 11.64 -0.15 4.89
C LEU A 50 12.08 1.23 5.43
N ASP A 51 12.46 2.12 4.51
CA ASP A 51 12.88 3.47 4.88
C ASP A 51 11.76 4.23 5.60
N GLN A 52 12.04 4.73 6.80
CA GLN A 52 11.07 5.50 7.58
C GLN A 52 10.63 6.76 6.83
N GLY A 53 11.48 7.34 5.98
CA GLY A 53 11.11 8.46 5.11
C GLY A 53 10.05 8.09 4.06
N MET A 54 10.02 6.85 3.58
CA MET A 54 8.94 6.35 2.71
C MET A 54 7.63 6.19 3.47
N ILE A 55 7.68 5.66 4.69
CA ILE A 55 6.51 5.55 5.56
C ILE A 55 5.94 6.93 5.86
N ASN A 56 6.77 7.89 6.26
CA ASN A 56 6.35 9.25 6.56
C ASN A 56 5.69 9.91 5.34
N ARG A 57 6.28 9.79 4.14
CA ARG A 57 5.69 10.30 2.90
C ARG A 57 4.32 9.69 2.61
N ALA A 58 4.14 8.39 2.85
CA ALA A 58 2.84 7.75 2.67
C ALA A 58 1.81 8.31 3.66
N ILE A 59 2.18 8.51 4.92
CA ILE A 59 1.30 9.12 5.95
C ILE A 59 0.99 10.59 5.62
N ASP A 60 1.98 11.38 5.20
CA ASP A 60 1.81 12.79 4.84
C ASP A 60 0.89 12.99 3.62
N ASP A 61 0.82 12.00 2.72
CA ASP A 61 -0.10 12.00 1.57
C ASP A 61 -1.55 11.66 1.96
N TRP A 62 -1.76 11.08 3.15
CA TRP A 62 -3.07 10.58 3.57
C TRP A 62 -4.16 11.66 3.64
N PRO A 63 -3.94 12.87 4.21
CA PRO A 63 -4.96 13.91 4.24
C PRO A 63 -5.44 14.32 2.84
N ARG A 64 -4.51 14.44 1.88
CA ARG A 64 -4.84 14.76 0.48
C ARG A 64 -5.74 13.67 -0.13
N ARG A 65 -5.46 12.40 0.15
CA ARG A 65 -6.27 11.26 -0.31
C ARG A 65 -7.65 11.25 0.34
N LEU A 66 -7.75 11.57 1.63
CA LEU A 66 -9.03 11.72 2.31
C LEU A 66 -9.90 12.80 1.66
N ASP A 67 -9.32 13.97 1.39
CA ASP A 67 -10.03 15.06 0.71
C ASP A 67 -10.55 14.64 -0.67
N ALA A 68 -9.77 13.87 -1.43
CA ALA A 68 -10.19 13.32 -2.72
C ALA A 68 -11.35 12.30 -2.58
N VAL A 69 -11.31 11.41 -1.58
CA VAL A 69 -12.43 10.50 -1.28
C VAL A 69 -13.69 11.30 -0.97
N ILE A 70 -13.59 12.35 -0.14
CA ILE A 70 -14.72 13.19 0.26
C ILE A 70 -15.29 13.93 -0.96
N ALA A 71 -14.44 14.55 -1.78
CA ALA A 71 -14.87 15.28 -2.98
C ALA A 71 -15.62 14.39 -3.98
N LEU A 72 -15.29 13.09 -4.02
CA LEU A 72 -15.93 12.11 -4.88
C LEU A 72 -17.09 11.37 -4.22
N ASN A 73 -17.53 11.77 -3.02
CA ASN A 73 -18.56 11.08 -2.23
C ASN A 73 -18.27 9.58 -2.05
N GLY A 74 -17.01 9.22 -1.79
CA GLY A 74 -16.57 7.83 -1.70
C GLY A 74 -16.26 7.16 -3.04
N GLY A 75 -16.18 7.93 -4.13
CA GLY A 75 -15.77 7.46 -5.45
C GLY A 75 -14.27 7.15 -5.56
N GLN A 76 -13.88 6.54 -6.69
CA GLN A 76 -12.48 6.15 -6.97
C GLN A 76 -11.69 7.31 -7.59
N PHE A 77 -10.39 7.35 -7.29
CA PHE A 77 -9.40 8.20 -7.94
C PHE A 77 -8.07 7.45 -7.99
N GLU A 78 -7.22 7.81 -8.95
CA GLU A 78 -5.82 7.36 -9.05
C GLU A 78 -4.88 8.32 -8.31
#